data_AF-A0A354WIY8-F1
#
_entry.id   AF-A0A354WIY8-F1
#
_cell.length_a   1.000
_cell.length_b   1.000
_cell.length_c   1.000
_cell.angle_alpha   90.00
_cell.angle_beta   90.00
_cell.angle_gamma   90.00
#
_symmetry.space_group_name_H-M   'P 1'
#
loop_
_entity.id
_entity.type
_entity.pdbx_description
1 polymer ?
#
loop_
_entity_poly.entity_id
_entity_poly.type
_entity_poly.pdbx_seq_one_letter_code
_entity_poly.pdbx_strand_id
1 'polypeptide(L)' 'MTEIIFLVESDVEGGYIAQALGESIITQADDLESLKKAIKDAVHCHFIDETLRPKIIRLHIVQEEVIAS' A
#
# COMPACT_ATOMS: atom_id res chain seq x y z
N MET A 1 -11.26 13.28 10.26
CA MET A 1 -11.22 12.35 9.11
C MET A 1 -9.80 11.83 9.01
N THR A 2 -9.59 10.52 9.04
CA THR A 2 -8.26 9.90 9.12
C THR A 2 -7.83 9.41 7.74
N GLU A 3 -6.52 9.54 7.49
CA GLU A 3 -5.85 9.12 6.26
C GLU A 3 -4.78 8.10 6.63
N ILE A 4 -4.59 7.10 5.77
CA ILE A 4 -3.48 6.16 5.84
C ILE A 4 -2.66 6.26 4.56
N ILE A 5 -1.34 6.29 4.71
CA ILE A 5 -0.39 6.38 3.60
C ILE A 5 0.29 5.04 3.45
N PHE A 6 0.30 4.52 2.23
CA PHE A 6 1.10 3.35 1.87
C PHE A 6 2.28 3.79 1.00
N LEU A 7 3.49 3.41 1.39
CA LEU A 7 4.64 3.43 0.51
C LEU A 7 4.53 2.23 -0.44
N VAL A 8 4.60 2.48 -1.74
CA VAL A 8 4.51 1.44 -2.77
C VAL A 8 5.81 1.40 -3.56
N GLU A 9 6.43 0.23 -3.59
CA GLU A 9 7.71 -0.05 -4.23
C GLU A 9 7.51 -1.20 -5.24
N SER A 10 8.30 -1.19 -6.31
CA SER A 10 8.37 -2.32 -7.24
C SER A 10 9.16 -3.47 -6.61
N ASP A 11 8.63 -4.69 -6.73
CA ASP A 11 9.36 -5.87 -6.28
C ASP A 11 10.42 -6.32 -7.30
N VAL A 12 11.51 -6.91 -6.80
CA VAL A 12 12.65 -7.36 -7.63
C VAL A 12 12.30 -8.52 -8.56
N GLU A 13 11.32 -9.34 -8.20
CA GLU A 13 10.81 -10.45 -9.03
C GLU A 13 9.65 -10.01 -9.95
N GLY A 14 9.28 -8.72 -9.88
CA GLY A 14 8.13 -8.14 -10.57
C GLY A 14 6.91 -8.01 -9.65
N GLY A 15 6.04 -7.05 -9.96
CA GLY A 15 4.90 -6.68 -9.12
C GLY A 15 5.23 -5.54 -8.16
N TYR A 16 4.45 -5.43 -7.09
CA TYR A 16 4.47 -4.31 -6.17
C TYR A 16 4.30 -4.76 -4.72
N ILE A 17 5.05 -4.11 -3.82
CA ILE A 17 4.87 -4.20 -2.38
C ILE A 17 4.32 -2.86 -1.90
N ALA A 18 3.34 -2.89 -1.00
CA ALA A 18 2.81 -1.72 -0.32
C ALA A 18 2.88 -1.90 1.20
N GLN A 19 3.50 -0.93 1.88
CA GLN A 19 3.62 -0.89 3.33
C GLN A 19 2.95 0.36 3.89
N ALA A 20 2.06 0.19 4.87
CA ALA A 20 1.44 1.32 5.56
C ALA A 20 2.44 2.04 6.46
N LEU A 21 2.40 3.37 6.45
CA LEU A 21 3.16 4.20 7.37
C LEU A 21 2.38 4.37 8.68
N GLY A 22 3.00 3.97 9.79
CA GLY A 22 2.40 4.06 11.13
C GLY A 22 1.50 2.88 11.51
N GLU A 23 1.25 1.94 10.60
CA GLU A 23 0.46 0.74 10.85
C GLU A 23 1.22 -0.50 10.39
N SER A 24 1.01 -1.62 11.08
CA SER A 24 1.63 -2.91 10.73
C SER A 24 0.85 -3.62 9.62
N ILE A 25 0.70 -2.97 8.47
CA ILE A 25 0.01 -3.51 7.29
C ILE A 25 0.99 -3.57 6.12
N ILE A 26 1.20 -4.77 5.58
CA ILE A 26 2.01 -5.01 4.38
C ILE A 26 1.18 -5.87 3.42
N THR A 27 1.18 -5.49 2.15
CA THR A 27 0.49 -6.20 1.08
C THR A 27 1.36 -6.24 -0.16
N GLN A 28 1.18 -7.26 -0.99
CA GLN A 28 1.90 -7.39 -2.26
C GLN A 28 0.95 -7.91 -3.34
N ALA A 29 1.22 -7.57 -4.60
CA ALA A 29 0.49 -8.10 -5.74
C ALA A 29 1.26 -7.91 -7.06
N ASP A 30 0.86 -8.65 -8.09
CA ASP A 30 1.54 -8.66 -9.40
C ASP A 30 1.31 -7.36 -10.20
N ASP A 31 0.24 -6.62 -9.90
CA ASP A 31 -0.12 -5.39 -10.59
C ASP A 31 -0.77 -4.36 -9.65
N LEU A 32 -0.82 -3.09 -10.05
CA LEU A 32 -1.36 -2.02 -9.23
C LEU A 32 -2.87 -2.15 -8.96
N GLU A 33 -3.64 -2.81 -9.82
CA GLU A 33 -5.08 -3.00 -9.61
C GLU A 33 -5.33 -4.06 -8.54
N SER A 34 -4.64 -5.20 -8.63
CA SER A 34 -4.69 -6.25 -7.60
C SER A 34 -4.14 -5.77 -6.26
N LEU A 35 -3.06 -4.97 -6.27
CA LEU A 35 -2.51 -4.35 -5.06
C LEU A 35 -3.53 -3.45 -4.37
N LYS A 36 -4.24 -2.60 -5.12
CA LYS A 36 -5.29 -1.71 -4.56
C LYS A 36 -6.41 -2.50 -3.89
N LYS A 37 -6.77 -3.67 -4.42
CA LYS A 37 -7.78 -4.56 -3.81
C LYS A 37 -7.24 -5.14 -2.50
N ALA A 38 -6.03 -5.72 -2.54
CA ALA A 38 -5.36 -6.27 -1.37
C ALA A 38 -5.19 -5.25 -0.23
N ILE A 39 -4.80 -4.01 -0.55
CA ILE A 39 -4.68 -2.92 0.43
C ILE A 39 -6.02 -2.63 1.10
N LYS A 40 -7.10 -2.51 0.33
CA LYS A 40 -8.44 -2.26 0.90
C LYS A 40 -8.83 -3.38 1.84
N ASP A 41 -8.67 -4.63 1.42
CA ASP A 41 -9.02 -5.79 2.22
C ASP A 41 -8.19 -5.86 3.50
N ALA A 42 -6.88 -5.58 3.41
CA ALA A 42 -5.99 -5.53 4.57
C ALA A 42 -6.37 -4.43 5.56
N VAL A 43 -6.71 -3.22 5.08
CA VAL A 43 -7.23 -2.13 5.92
C VAL A 43 -8.55 -2.52 6.58
N HIS A 44 -9.45 -3.18 5.86
CA HIS A 44 -10.71 -3.67 6.42
C HIS A 44 -10.50 -4.72 7.51
N CYS A 45 -9.56 -5.64 7.33
CA CYS A 45 -9.21 -6.66 8.32
C CYS A 45 -8.48 -6.08 9.55
N HIS A 46 -7.61 -5.08 9.34
CA HIS A 46 -6.84 -4.46 10.43
C HIS A 46 -7.73 -3.58 11.31
N PHE A 47 -8.61 -2.77 10.69
CA PHE A 47 -9.56 -1.90 11.38
C PHE A 47 -10.94 -2.54 11.44
N ILE A 48 -11.11 -3.44 12.42
CA ILE A 48 -12.39 -4.12 12.72
C ILE A 48 -13.46 -3.10 13.10
N ASP A 49 -13.11 -2.09 13.91
CA ASP A 49 -13.98 -0.96 14.24
C ASP A 49 -14.03 0.03 13.07
N GLU A 50 -15.22 0.17 12.46
CA GLU A 50 -15.43 1.07 11.33
C GLU A 50 -15.20 2.54 11.66
N THR A 51 -15.34 2.93 12.93
CA THR A 51 -15.12 4.31 13.38
C THR A 51 -13.65 4.70 13.36
N LEU A 52 -12.75 3.73 13.50
CA LEU A 52 -11.30 3.90 13.44
C LEU A 52 -10.76 3.78 12.02
N ARG A 53 -11.53 3.21 11.09
CA ARG A 53 -11.09 2.94 9.71
C ARG A 53 -10.75 4.23 8.97
N PRO A 54 -9.55 4.32 8.35
CA PRO A 54 -9.20 5.43 7.48
C PRO A 54 -10.21 5.61 6.34
N LYS A 55 -10.63 6.86 6.10
CA LYS A 55 -11.56 7.17 5.00
C LYS A 55 -10.84 7.45 3.68
N ILE A 56 -9.54 7.71 3.74
CA ILE A 56 -8.69 8.01 2.60
C ILE A 56 -7.47 7.09 2.69
N ILE A 57 -7.18 6.38 1.60
CA ILE A 57 -5.98 5.60 1.41
C ILE A 57 -5.15 6.30 0.34
N ARG A 58 -3.96 6.78 0.69
CA ARG A 58 -3.02 7.42 -0.24
C ARG A 58 -1.90 6.43 -0.57
N LEU A 59 -1.72 6.16 -1.85
CA LEU A 59 -0.59 5.39 -2.34
C LEU A 59 0.52 6.35 -2.75
N HIS A 60 1.68 6.24 -2.12
CA HIS A 60 2.90 6.93 -2.51
C HIS A 60 3.76 5.95 -3.29
N ILE A 61 3.61 5.98 -4.62
CA ILE A 61 4.30 5.06 -5.54
C ILE A 61 5.62 5.71 -5.95
N VAL A 62 6.73 5.07 -5.60
CA VAL A 62 8.07 5.52 -5.95
C VAL A 62 8.65 4.60 -7.02
N GLN A 63 9.20 5.18 -8.08
CA GLN A 63 9.95 4.46 -9.10
C GLN A 63 11.39 4.94 -9.04
N GLU A 64 12.31 4.05 -8.64
CA GLU A 64 13.73 4.33 -8.61
C GLU A 64 14.36 3.88 -9.93
N GLU A 65 15.07 4.80 -10.60
CA GLU A 65 15.82 4.51 -11.81
C GLU A 65 17.30 4.80 -11.57
N VAL A 66 18.15 3.82 -11.90
CA VAL A 66 19.61 3.97 -11.84
C VAL A 66 20.13 4.08 -13.26
N ILE A 67 20.72 5.24 -13.60
CA ILE A 67 21.37 5.48 -14.89
C ILE A 67 22.89 5.64 -14.68
N ALA A 68 23.68 5.06 -15.58
CA ALA A 68 25.12 5.29 -15.62
C ALA A 68 25.44 6.61 -16.34
N SER A 69 26.50 7.29 -15.88
CA SER A 69 27.04 8.51 -16.49
C SER A 69 28.02 8.23 -17.62
#